data_AF-A0A1R4I521-F1
#
_entry.id   AF-A0A1R4I521-F1
#
_cell.length_a   1.000
_cell.length_b   1.000
_cell.length_c   1.000
_cell.angle_alpha   90.00
_cell.angle_beta   90.00
_cell.angle_gamma   90.00
#
_symmetry.space_group_name_H-M   'P 1'
#
loop_
_entity.id
_entity.type
_entity.pdbx_description
1 polymer ?
#
loop_
_entity_poly.entity_id
_entity_poly.type
_entity_poly.pdbx_seq_one_letter_code
_entity_poly.pdbx_strand_id
1 'polypeptide(L)'
;MAENRKAKRPSIYLSPPLQHVAGNLRDGQSLSQRLATVAERYQLICKQTPELTDRELEILGSALSGSHVEPLLIKHLDDEIEDSDAGEPAQRRELAERLRGMSIAERIALIESLGY
;
A
#
# COMPACT_ATOMS: atom_id res chain seq x y z
N MET A 1 27.51 -33.59 -18.63
CA MET A 1 27.41 -33.28 -17.20
C MET A 1 26.55 -32.04 -17.07
N ALA A 2 25.26 -32.18 -16.75
CA ALA A 2 24.37 -31.03 -16.59
C ALA A 2 24.58 -30.43 -15.19
N GLU A 3 25.00 -29.17 -15.14
CA GLU A 3 25.24 -28.45 -13.90
C GLU A 3 23.89 -28.23 -13.18
N ASN A 4 23.72 -28.93 -12.06
CA ASN A 4 22.54 -28.81 -11.20
C ASN A 4 22.62 -27.46 -10.46
N ARG A 5 22.22 -26.38 -11.12
CA ARG A 5 22.06 -25.06 -10.50
C ARG A 5 20.93 -25.16 -9.47
N LYS A 6 21.28 -25.50 -8.22
CA LYS A 6 20.35 -25.38 -7.09
C LYS A 6 19.81 -23.96 -7.09
N ALA A 7 18.50 -23.80 -7.34
CA ALA A 7 17.83 -22.52 -7.24
C ALA A 7 18.16 -21.92 -5.87
N LYS A 8 18.81 -20.75 -5.84
CA LYS A 8 19.12 -20.07 -4.59
C LYS A 8 17.80 -19.80 -3.88
N ARG A 9 17.64 -20.38 -2.69
CA ARG A 9 16.49 -20.05 -1.84
C ARG A 9 16.66 -18.58 -1.43
N PRO A 10 15.69 -17.70 -1.73
CA PRO A 10 15.77 -16.33 -1.27
C PRO A 10 15.80 -16.33 0.26
N SER A 11 16.78 -15.63 0.82
CA SER A 11 16.82 -15.32 2.25
C SER A 11 16.18 -13.95 2.44
N ILE A 12 15.27 -13.83 3.41
CA ILE A 12 14.64 -12.56 3.76
C ILE A 12 15.16 -12.11 5.11
N TYR A 13 15.50 -10.82 5.23
CA TYR A 13 15.77 -10.23 6.52
C TYR A 13 14.45 -10.04 7.28
N LEU A 14 14.38 -10.51 8.53
CA LEU A 14 13.21 -10.31 9.37
C LEU A 14 13.27 -8.92 9.99
N SER A 15 12.76 -7.93 9.26
CA SER A 15 12.49 -6.58 9.78
C SER A 15 11.46 -6.62 10.92
N PRO A 16 11.33 -5.58 11.75
CA PRO A 16 10.40 -5.58 12.87
C PRO A 16 8.95 -5.98 12.51
N PRO A 17 8.34 -5.50 11.39
CA PRO A 17 7.02 -5.98 10.97
C PRO A 17 6.98 -7.48 10.65
N LEU A 18 8.04 -8.02 10.02
CA LEU A 18 8.13 -9.44 9.70
C LEU A 18 8.40 -10.30 10.95
N GLN A 19 9.12 -9.77 11.94
CA GLN A 19 9.26 -10.41 13.25
C GLN A 19 7.91 -10.50 13.96
N HIS A 20 7.09 -9.44 13.90
CA HIS A 20 5.74 -9.48 14.44
C HIS A 20 4.86 -10.51 13.74
N VAL A 21 4.95 -10.63 12.41
CA VAL A 21 4.24 -11.69 11.66
C VAL A 21 4.73 -13.09 12.08
N ALA A 22 6.04 -13.28 12.23
CA ALA A 22 6.64 -14.55 12.65
C ALA A 22 6.29 -14.94 14.10
N GLY A 23 6.10 -13.95 14.98
CA GLY A 23 5.68 -14.18 16.37
C GLY A 23 4.21 -14.55 16.54
N ASN A 24 3.37 -14.36 15.51
CA ASN A 24 1.92 -14.58 15.54
C ASN A 24 1.46 -15.68 14.57
N LEU A 25 2.30 -16.70 14.37
CA LEU A 25 1.96 -17.86 13.55
C LEU A 25 0.98 -18.78 14.29
N ARG A 26 0.09 -19.43 13.54
CA ARG A 26 -0.74 -20.51 14.06
C ARG A 26 0.10 -21.78 14.24
N ASP A 27 -0.34 -22.69 15.09
CA ASP A 27 0.33 -23.98 15.27
C ASP A 27 0.47 -24.72 13.93
N GLY A 28 1.70 -25.16 13.63
CA GLY A 28 2.05 -25.85 12.38
C GLY A 28 2.15 -24.95 11.14
N GLN A 29 1.90 -23.63 11.25
CA GLN A 29 2.01 -22.70 10.12
C GLN A 29 3.46 -22.21 9.96
N SER A 30 4.00 -22.26 8.74
CA SER A 30 5.29 -21.65 8.43
C SER A 30 5.17 -20.14 8.17
N LEU A 31 6.26 -19.40 8.35
CA LEU A 31 6.32 -17.98 7.98
C LEU A 31 6.00 -17.76 6.49
N SER A 32 6.50 -18.63 5.60
CA SER A 32 6.22 -18.52 4.17
C SER A 32 4.74 -18.71 3.83
N GLN A 33 4.05 -19.65 4.49
CA GLN A 33 2.60 -19.82 4.35
C GLN A 33 1.86 -18.57 4.80
N ARG A 34 2.26 -17.98 5.94
CA ARG A 34 1.63 -16.75 6.44
C ARG A 34 1.84 -15.57 5.48
N LEU A 35 3.05 -15.39 4.97
CA LEU A 35 3.38 -14.33 4.00
C LEU A 35 2.62 -14.50 2.69
N ALA A 36 2.47 -15.74 2.19
CA ALA A 36 1.64 -16.01 1.02
C ALA A 36 0.18 -15.56 1.22
N THR A 37 -0.42 -15.89 2.36
CA THR A 37 -1.78 -15.44 2.69
C THR A 37 -1.90 -13.92 2.79
N VAL A 38 -0.88 -13.23 3.35
CA VAL A 38 -0.88 -11.76 3.41
C VAL A 38 -0.79 -11.17 2.01
N ALA A 39 0.09 -11.69 1.15
CA ALA A 39 0.24 -11.25 -0.23
C ALA A 39 -1.06 -11.44 -1.04
N GLU A 40 -1.73 -12.58 -0.89
CA GLU A 40 -3.03 -12.84 -1.54
C GLU A 40 -4.12 -11.84 -1.13
N ARG A 41 -4.19 -11.51 0.17
CA ARG A 41 -5.15 -10.52 0.69
C ARG A 41 -4.85 -9.12 0.19
N TYR A 42 -3.57 -8.76 0.16
CA TYR A 42 -3.13 -7.48 -0.37
C TYR A 42 -3.44 -7.36 -1.88
N GLN A 43 -3.18 -8.40 -2.67
CA GLN A 43 -3.58 -8.43 -4.08
C GLN A 43 -5.10 -8.30 -4.26
N LEU A 44 -5.90 -8.89 -3.36
CA LEU A 44 -7.36 -8.71 -3.38
C LEU A 44 -7.78 -7.27 -3.08
N ILE A 45 -7.08 -6.59 -2.18
CA ILE A 45 -7.30 -5.15 -1.89
C ILE A 45 -6.97 -4.32 -3.14
N CYS A 46 -5.81 -4.52 -3.76
CA CYS A 46 -5.39 -3.75 -4.94
C CYS A 46 -6.24 -3.99 -6.19
N LYS A 47 -7.10 -5.02 -6.20
CA LYS A 47 -8.08 -5.25 -7.29
C LYS A 47 -9.37 -4.44 -7.13
N GLN A 48 -9.58 -3.81 -5.98
CA GLN A 48 -10.78 -3.05 -5.63
C GLN A 48 -10.47 -1.55 -5.57
N THR A 49 -9.65 -1.05 -6.50
CA THR A 49 -9.27 0.35 -6.58
C THR A 49 -10.51 1.22 -6.83
N PRO A 50 -10.81 2.20 -5.94
CA PRO A 50 -11.85 3.19 -6.18
C PRO A 50 -11.57 3.98 -7.46
N GLU A 51 -12.63 4.30 -8.22
CA GLU A 51 -12.48 5.13 -9.42
C GLU A 51 -12.29 6.59 -9.03
N LEU A 52 -11.17 7.20 -9.38
CA LEU A 52 -10.96 8.63 -9.30
C LEU A 52 -11.01 9.24 -10.71
N THR A 53 -11.41 10.50 -10.80
CA THR A 53 -11.26 11.28 -12.03
C THR A 53 -9.79 11.53 -12.34
N ASP A 54 -9.47 11.80 -13.60
CA ASP A 54 -8.10 12.12 -14.01
C ASP A 54 -7.50 13.27 -13.18
N ARG A 55 -8.32 14.26 -12.83
CA ARG A 55 -7.89 15.40 -12.01
C ARG A 55 -7.57 14.99 -10.57
N GLU A 56 -8.39 14.14 -9.97
CA GLU A 56 -8.11 13.62 -8.62
C GLU A 56 -6.86 12.75 -8.62
N LEU A 57 -6.65 11.95 -9.67
CA LEU A 57 -5.43 11.15 -9.85
C LEU A 57 -4.18 12.04 -9.99
N GLU A 58 -4.27 13.14 -10.74
CA GLU A 58 -3.19 14.14 -10.85
C GLU A 58 -2.84 14.74 -9.48
N ILE A 59 -3.84 15.15 -8.69
CA ILE A 59 -3.63 15.74 -7.36
C ILE A 59 -3.00 14.71 -6.42
N LEU A 60 -3.56 13.51 -6.36
CA LEU A 60 -3.06 12.42 -5.52
C LEU A 60 -1.63 12.04 -5.90
N GLY A 61 -1.36 11.85 -7.19
CA GLY A 61 -0.03 11.52 -7.71
C GLY A 61 0.99 12.62 -7.41
N SER A 62 0.61 13.90 -7.53
CA SER A 62 1.47 15.03 -7.20
C SER A 62 1.77 15.12 -5.71
N ALA A 63 0.80 14.88 -4.83
CA ALA A 63 0.98 14.94 -3.38
C ALA A 63 1.85 13.80 -2.84
N LEU A 64 1.77 12.62 -3.47
CA LEU A 64 2.60 11.46 -3.11
C LEU A 64 4.02 11.53 -3.69
N SER A 65 4.23 12.33 -4.74
CA SER A 65 5.53 12.43 -5.42
C SER A 65 6.61 12.95 -4.47
N GLY A 66 7.63 12.13 -4.22
CA GLY A 66 8.72 12.45 -3.30
C GLY A 66 8.43 12.16 -1.82
N SER A 67 7.23 11.69 -1.49
CA SER A 67 6.83 11.31 -0.14
C SER A 67 7.22 9.86 0.17
N HIS A 68 7.53 9.56 1.43
CA HIS A 68 7.68 8.18 1.88
C HIS A 68 6.32 7.64 2.30
N VAL A 69 5.81 6.67 1.54
CA VAL A 69 4.47 6.11 1.75
C VAL A 69 4.51 5.11 2.90
N GLU A 70 4.36 5.64 4.12
CA GLU A 70 4.33 4.85 5.34
C GLU A 70 2.91 4.72 5.93
N PRO A 71 2.66 3.79 6.88
CA PRO A 71 1.31 3.53 7.37
C PRO A 71 0.58 4.75 7.93
N LEU A 72 1.29 5.73 8.51
CA LEU A 72 0.68 6.97 9.00
C LEU A 72 0.21 7.86 7.86
N LEU A 73 1.01 8.00 6.80
CA LEU A 73 0.61 8.74 5.59
C LEU A 73 -0.66 8.13 4.99
N ILE A 74 -0.73 6.79 4.86
CA ILE A 74 -1.93 6.11 4.34
C ILE A 74 -3.15 6.39 5.23
N LYS A 75 -2.95 6.33 6.55
CA LYS A 75 -4.01 6.57 7.54
C LYS A 75 -4.54 8.00 7.51
N HIS A 76 -3.67 8.97 7.23
CA HIS A 76 -3.99 10.40 7.23
C HIS A 76 -3.97 11.00 5.82
N LEU A 77 -4.12 10.16 4.78
CA LEU A 77 -4.02 10.59 3.39
C LEU A 77 -4.96 11.74 3.04
N ASP A 78 -6.14 11.80 3.66
CA ASP A 78 -7.06 12.92 3.50
C ASP A 78 -6.47 14.24 4.00
N ASP A 79 -5.86 14.24 5.19
CA ASP A 79 -5.19 15.42 5.75
C ASP A 79 -3.99 15.82 4.87
N GLU A 80 -3.19 14.84 4.41
CA GLU A 80 -2.04 15.06 3.52
C GLU A 80 -2.45 15.68 2.18
N ILE A 81 -3.58 15.26 1.59
CA ILE A 81 -4.11 15.88 0.37
C ILE A 81 -4.61 17.29 0.64
N GLU A 82 -5.33 17.51 1.74
CA GLU A 82 -5.86 18.83 2.11
C GLU A 82 -4.73 19.85 2.31
N ASP A 83 -3.63 19.44 2.94
CA ASP A 83 -2.47 20.28 3.23
C ASP A 83 -1.44 20.39 2.08
N SER A 84 -1.56 19.56 1.04
CA SER A 84 -0.63 19.60 -0.10
C SER A 84 -0.75 20.88 -0.95
N ASP A 85 0.27 21.19 -1.74
CA ASP A 85 0.20 22.26 -2.76
C ASP A 85 -0.29 21.76 -4.14
N ALA A 86 -0.86 20.55 -4.20
CA ALA A 86 -1.24 19.88 -5.44
C ALA A 86 -2.60 20.38 -5.99
N GLY A 87 -2.58 21.23 -7.03
CA GLY A 87 -3.80 21.73 -7.65
C GLY A 87 -4.55 22.78 -6.83
N GLU A 88 -5.79 23.08 -7.23
CA GLU A 88 -6.55 24.18 -6.63
C GLU A 88 -7.08 23.81 -5.23
N PRO A 89 -7.14 24.77 -4.28
CA PRO A 89 -7.60 24.48 -2.91
C PRO A 89 -8.99 23.83 -2.82
N ALA A 90 -9.91 24.20 -3.71
CA ALA A 90 -11.25 23.60 -3.73
C ALA A 90 -11.22 22.12 -4.16
N GLN A 91 -10.38 21.79 -5.16
CA GLN A 91 -10.24 20.42 -5.67
C GLN A 91 -9.59 19.49 -4.64
N ARG A 92 -8.57 20.00 -3.92
CA ARG A 92 -7.94 19.26 -2.82
C ARG A 92 -8.92 18.96 -1.69
N ARG A 93 -9.73 19.93 -1.27
CA ARG A 93 -10.73 19.72 -0.21
C ARG A 93 -11.80 18.70 -0.62
N GLU A 94 -12.28 18.76 -1.86
CA GLU A 94 -13.25 17.79 -2.37
C GLU A 94 -12.66 16.36 -2.36
N LEU A 95 -11.43 16.20 -2.85
CA LEU A 95 -10.74 14.91 -2.81
C LEU A 95 -10.46 14.45 -1.37
N ALA A 96 -10.04 15.35 -0.48
CA ALA A 96 -9.81 15.04 0.93
C ALA A 96 -11.08 14.56 1.63
N GLU A 97 -12.22 15.23 1.43
CA GLU A 97 -13.52 14.79 1.96
C GLU A 97 -13.89 13.40 1.46
N ARG A 98 -13.64 13.13 0.17
CA ARG A 98 -13.88 11.81 -0.41
C ARG A 98 -12.98 10.74 0.21
N LEU A 99 -11.69 11.02 0.36
CA LEU A 99 -10.71 10.12 1.00
C LEU A 99 -11.05 9.87 2.47
N ARG A 100 -11.58 10.86 3.19
CA ARG A 100 -12.06 10.74 4.58
C ARG A 100 -13.19 9.70 4.71
N GLY A 101 -14.02 9.57 3.67
CA GLY A 101 -15.07 8.54 3.58
C GLY A 101 -14.55 7.15 3.18
N MET A 102 -13.32 7.03 2.68
CA MET A 102 -12.74 5.76 2.25
C MET A 102 -12.17 4.96 3.41
N SER A 103 -12.30 3.64 3.31
CA SER A 103 -11.58 2.70 4.16
C SER A 103 -10.07 2.73 3.87
N ILE A 104 -9.27 2.28 4.84
CA ILE A 104 -7.83 2.13 4.67
C ILE A 104 -7.48 1.20 3.50
N ALA A 105 -8.29 0.17 3.24
CA ALA A 105 -8.08 -0.76 2.13
C ALA A 105 -8.23 -0.05 0.78
N GLU A 106 -9.24 0.80 0.63
CA GLU A 106 -9.45 1.61 -0.57
C GLU A 106 -8.31 2.61 -0.81
N ARG A 107 -7.83 3.27 0.26
CA ARG A 107 -6.66 4.17 0.18
C ARG A 107 -5.39 3.43 -0.25
N ILE A 108 -5.14 2.23 0.28
CA ILE A 108 -4.03 1.37 -0.17
C ILE A 108 -4.19 1.07 -1.66
N ALA A 109 -5.37 0.63 -2.09
CA ALA A 109 -5.62 0.29 -3.49
C ALA A 109 -5.40 1.47 -4.45
N LEU A 110 -5.73 2.70 -4.03
CA LEU A 110 -5.43 3.92 -4.79
C LEU A 110 -3.93 4.17 -4.93
N ILE A 111 -3.20 4.17 -3.81
CA ILE A 111 -1.75 4.40 -3.78
C ILE A 111 -1.02 3.40 -4.68
N GLU A 112 -1.37 2.12 -4.55
CA GLU A 112 -0.75 1.04 -5.32
C GLU A 112 -1.07 1.14 -6.82
N SER A 113 -2.25 1.64 -7.18
CA SER A 113 -2.61 1.86 -8.59
C SER A 113 -1.74 2.93 -9.26
N LEU A 114 -1.13 3.82 -8.47
CA LEU A 114 -0.20 4.85 -8.93
C LEU A 114 1.27 4.38 -8.89
N GLY A 115 1.54 3.18 -8.36
CA GLY A 115 2.87 2.57 -8.30
C GLY A 115 3.76 3.05 -7.14
N TYR A 116 3.15 3.55 -6.06
CA TYR A 116 3.81 3.95 -4.81
C TYR A 116 3.89 2.82 -3.80
#